data_AF-A0A1G2W3B9-F1
#
_entry.id   AF-A0A1G2W3B9-F1
#
_cell.length_a   1.000
_cell.length_b   1.000
_cell.length_c   1.000
_cell.angle_alpha   90.00
_cell.angle_beta   90.00
_cell.angle_gamma   90.00
#
_symmetry.space_group_name_H-M   'P 1'
#
loop_
_entity.id
_entity.type
_entity.pdbx_description
1 polymer ?
#
loop_
_entity_poly.entity_id
_entity_poly.type
_entity_poly.pdbx_seq_one_letter_code
_entity_poly.pdbx_strand_id
1 'polypeptide(L)'
;MGDIFIGGVPFMALGHHDGRFVRTAGLFAFARRHPSGGYEVLHLGLSAAINREAGPGHPRWGWAMRAGMDSLLVHLFGKPAEIPAGAPADLETVTWHPDAEVALLDAQDDSAGYDPDLASALASGRS
;
A
#
# COMPACT_ATOMS: atom_id res chain seq x y z
N MET A 1 7.36 10.99 18.61
CA MET A 1 7.16 10.38 17.28
C MET A 1 6.15 11.30 16.60
N GLY A 2 6.46 11.87 15.43
CA GLY A 2 5.46 12.67 14.70
C GLY A 2 4.46 11.73 14.02
N ASP A 3 3.20 12.13 13.95
CA ASP A 3 2.17 11.36 13.27
C ASP A 3 2.46 11.36 11.76
N ILE A 4 2.44 10.18 11.13
CA ILE A 4 2.72 10.00 9.70
C ILE A 4 1.40 9.70 9.00
N PHE A 5 0.98 10.55 8.08
CA PHE A 5 -0.23 10.35 7.29
C PHE A 5 0.09 10.31 5.80
N ILE A 6 -0.54 9.34 5.13
CA ILE A 6 -0.55 9.20 3.68
C ILE A 6 -2.02 9.06 3.27
N GLY A 7 -2.56 10.06 2.57
CA GLY A 7 -3.97 10.12 2.18
C GLY A 7 -4.93 9.97 3.36
N GLY A 8 -4.62 10.61 4.50
CA GLY A 8 -5.42 10.54 5.72
C GLY A 8 -5.28 9.24 6.53
N VAL A 9 -4.49 8.27 6.05
CA VAL A 9 -4.26 7.00 6.76
C VAL A 9 -3.01 7.12 7.64
N PRO A 10 -3.08 6.76 8.94
CA PRO A 10 -1.93 6.83 9.84
C PRO A 10 -0.98 5.65 9.66
N PHE A 11 0.32 5.94 9.60
CA PHE A 11 1.39 4.95 9.47
C PHE A 11 2.33 4.98 10.68
N MET A 12 2.86 3.81 11.01
CA MET A 12 3.96 3.63 11.95
C MET A 12 5.25 3.41 11.17
N ALA A 13 6.34 4.09 11.55
CA ALA A 13 7.65 3.85 10.97
C ALA A 13 8.40 2.73 11.71
N LEU A 14 8.93 1.78 10.94
CA LEU A 14 9.82 0.73 11.38
C LEU A 14 11.16 0.84 10.63
N GLY A 15 12.24 0.28 11.17
CA GLY A 15 13.42 0.03 10.35
C GLY A 15 13.07 -0.94 9.24
N HIS A 16 13.57 -0.73 8.02
CA HIS A 16 13.22 -1.60 6.88
C HIS A 16 13.51 -3.09 7.12
N HIS A 17 14.48 -3.43 7.97
CA HIS A 17 14.76 -4.81 8.40
C HIS A 17 13.67 -5.41 9.30
N ASP A 18 12.92 -4.59 10.03
CA ASP A 18 11.90 -5.03 10.98
C ASP A 18 10.58 -5.41 10.30
N GLY A 19 10.42 -5.09 9.01
CA GLY A 19 9.28 -5.50 8.19
C GLY A 19 9.02 -7.01 8.21
N ARG A 20 10.07 -7.82 8.40
CA ARG A 20 9.98 -9.28 8.53
C ARG A 20 9.09 -9.77 9.67
N PHE A 21 8.82 -8.91 10.66
CA PHE A 21 7.98 -9.24 11.82
C PHE A 21 6.50 -8.88 11.62
N VAL A 22 6.15 -8.15 10.56
CA VAL A 22 4.77 -7.67 10.32
C VAL A 22 3.97 -8.69 9.50
N ARG A 23 3.35 -9.65 10.18
CA ARG A 23 2.65 -10.80 9.55
C ARG A 23 1.17 -10.56 9.26
N THR A 24 0.74 -9.31 9.25
CA THR A 24 -0.67 -8.91 9.15
C THR A 24 -0.92 -8.23 7.82
N ALA A 25 -2.18 -8.29 7.35
CA ALA A 25 -2.64 -7.52 6.22
C ALA A 25 -2.62 -6.01 6.52
N GLY A 26 -2.37 -5.21 5.50
CA GLY A 26 -2.33 -3.76 5.63
C GLY A 26 -1.58 -3.08 4.50
N LEU A 27 -1.41 -1.77 4.66
CA LEU A 27 -0.60 -0.95 3.76
C LEU A 27 0.84 -0.92 4.24
N PHE A 28 1.77 -0.90 3.29
CA PHE A 28 3.18 -0.67 3.57
C PHE A 28 3.77 0.33 2.58
N ALA A 29 4.73 1.11 3.03
CA ALA A 29 5.48 2.02 2.16
C ALA A 29 6.99 1.88 2.39
N PHE A 30 7.73 1.72 1.30
CA PHE A 30 9.18 1.91 1.33
C PHE A 30 9.46 3.41 1.43
N ALA A 31 10.24 3.81 2.42
CA ALA A 31 10.50 5.22 2.68
C ALA A 31 11.95 5.49 3.05
N ARG A 32 12.35 6.72 2.75
CA ARG A 32 13.59 7.33 3.22
C ARG A 32 13.25 8.42 4.21
N ARG A 33 13.89 8.42 5.38
CA ARG A 33 13.75 9.50 6.35
C ARG A 33 14.59 10.72 5.94
N HIS A 34 13.99 11.90 5.94
CA HIS A 34 14.72 13.14 5.67
C HIS A 34 15.54 13.57 6.90
N PRO A 35 16.73 14.19 6.74
CA PRO A 35 17.50 14.73 7.86
C PRO A 35 16.77 15.79 8.67
N SER A 36 15.91 16.59 8.03
CA SER A 36 15.05 17.60 8.65
C SER A 36 13.85 17.02 9.41
N GLY A 37 13.63 15.70 9.32
CA GLY A 37 12.40 15.04 9.75
C GLY A 37 11.41 14.83 8.59
N GLY A 38 10.45 13.94 8.80
CA GLY A 38 9.51 13.49 7.77
C GLY A 38 10.06 12.35 6.91
N TYR A 39 9.24 11.89 5.96
CA TYR A 39 9.54 10.75 5.09
C TYR A 39 9.30 11.12 3.63
N GLU A 40 10.14 10.57 2.76
CA GLU A 40 9.90 10.47 1.33
C GLU A 40 9.44 9.06 1.01
N VAL A 41 8.26 8.92 0.41
CA VAL A 41 7.71 7.66 -0.05
C VAL A 41 8.31 7.31 -1.40
N LEU A 42 8.83 6.09 -1.47
CA LEU A 42 9.48 5.50 -2.64
C LEU A 42 8.55 4.48 -3.34
N HIS A 43 7.69 3.82 -2.56
CA HIS A 43 6.68 2.90 -3.04
C HIS A 43 5.60 2.76 -1.97
N LEU A 44 4.33 2.66 -2.37
CA LEU A 44 3.21 2.33 -1.49
C LEU A 44 2.50 1.10 -2.04
N GLY A 45 2.24 0.10 -1.19
CA GLY A 45 1.59 -1.14 -1.57
C GLY A 45 0.55 -1.61 -0.55
N LEU A 46 -0.40 -2.41 -1.03
CA LEU A 46 -1.31 -3.20 -0.20
C LEU A 46 -0.82 -4.65 -0.13
N SER A 47 -0.89 -5.27 1.04
CA SER A 47 -0.56 -6.69 1.18
C SER A 47 -1.50 -7.42 2.12
N ALA A 48 -1.79 -8.69 1.80
CA ALA A 48 -2.45 -9.62 2.73
C ALA A 48 -1.51 -10.08 3.87
N ALA A 49 -0.20 -9.93 3.70
CA ALA A 49 0.82 -10.21 4.71
C ALA A 49 2.09 -9.41 4.40
N ILE A 50 2.26 -8.26 5.07
CA ILE A 50 3.32 -7.28 4.76
C ILE A 50 4.72 -7.92 4.74
N ASN A 51 5.04 -8.82 5.66
CA ASN A 51 6.35 -9.47 5.72
C ASN A 51 6.72 -10.33 4.49
N ARG A 52 5.74 -10.74 3.68
CA ARG A 52 5.98 -11.50 2.44
C ARG A 52 6.29 -10.56 1.27
N GLU A 53 5.73 -9.37 1.28
CA GLU A 53 5.81 -8.42 0.16
C GLU A 53 6.88 -7.34 0.40
N ALA A 54 6.98 -6.81 1.61
CA ALA A 54 7.89 -5.72 1.97
C ALA A 54 9.32 -6.22 2.27
N GLY A 55 9.98 -6.85 1.28
CA GLY A 55 11.31 -7.44 1.45
C GLY A 55 12.12 -7.55 0.15
N PRO A 56 13.33 -8.16 0.20
CA PRO A 56 14.24 -8.27 -0.95
C PRO A 56 13.67 -8.94 -2.21
N GLY A 57 12.60 -9.72 -2.08
CA GLY A 57 11.89 -10.32 -3.21
C GLY A 57 10.98 -9.34 -3.97
N HIS A 58 10.68 -8.17 -3.41
CA HIS A 58 9.80 -7.18 -4.03
C HIS A 58 10.46 -6.55 -5.28
N PRO A 59 9.73 -6.39 -6.41
CA PRO A 59 10.29 -5.79 -7.62
C PRO A 59 10.94 -4.41 -7.41
N ARG A 60 10.33 -3.59 -6.54
CA ARG A 60 10.83 -2.25 -6.19
C ARG A 60 11.92 -2.20 -5.12
N TRP A 61 12.25 -3.32 -4.46
CA TRP A 61 13.19 -3.31 -3.33
C TRP A 61 14.58 -2.79 -3.73
N GLY A 62 15.16 -3.35 -4.80
CA GLY A 62 16.52 -3.00 -5.22
C GLY A 62 16.64 -1.53 -5.63
N TRP A 63 15.60 -0.97 -6.26
CA TRP A 63 15.56 0.46 -6.58
C TRP A 63 15.40 1.31 -5.30
N ALA A 64 14.50 0.94 -4.40
CA ALA A 64 14.26 1.69 -3.16
C ALA A 64 15.52 1.75 -2.29
N MET A 65 16.27 0.65 -2.18
CA MET A 65 17.57 0.63 -1.48
C MET A 65 18.58 1.60 -2.10
N ARG A 66 18.66 1.67 -3.44
CA ARG A 66 19.54 2.64 -4.13
C ARG A 66 19.08 4.08 -3.97
N ALA A 67 17.78 4.31 -3.84
CA ALA A 67 17.20 5.61 -3.50
C ALA A 67 17.37 5.98 -2.01
N GLY A 68 17.99 5.12 -1.20
CA GLY A 68 18.30 5.39 0.20
C GLY A 68 17.20 5.00 1.18
N MET A 69 16.36 4.01 0.85
CA MET A 69 15.37 3.47 1.77
C MET A 69 16.03 3.04 3.09
N ASP A 70 15.50 3.54 4.20
CA ASP A 70 15.90 3.17 5.56
C ASP A 70 14.72 2.70 6.42
N SER A 71 13.50 3.01 5.98
CA SER A 71 12.29 2.88 6.77
C SER A 71 11.22 2.12 6.01
N LEU A 72 10.45 1.32 6.77
CA LEU A 72 9.20 0.74 6.31
C LEU A 72 8.06 1.41 7.09
N LEU A 73 7.20 2.14 6.38
CA LEU A 73 5.98 2.69 6.95
C LEU A 73 4.90 1.62 6.87
N VAL A 74 4.17 1.36 7.96
CA VAL A 74 3.10 0.35 7.96
C VAL A 74 1.81 0.88 8.57
N HIS A 75 0.69 0.51 7.96
CA HIS A 75 -0.65 0.63 8.54
C HIS A 75 -1.28 -0.76 8.57
N LEU A 76 -1.71 -1.22 9.75
CA LEU A 76 -2.26 -2.57 9.93
C LEU A 76 -3.78 -2.51 9.93
N PHE A 77 -4.42 -3.36 9.12
CA PHE A 77 -5.87 -3.48 9.13
C PHE A 77 -6.38 -4.09 10.44
N GLY A 78 -7.60 -3.73 10.82
CA GLY A 78 -8.25 -4.19 12.05
C GLY A 78 -7.94 -3.36 13.29
N LYS A 79 -7.11 -2.31 13.17
CA LYS A 79 -7.02 -1.23 14.17
C LYS A 79 -7.70 0.02 13.60
N PRO A 80 -8.59 0.68 14.37
CA PRO A 80 -9.10 1.99 13.98
C PRO A 80 -7.94 2.95 13.72
N ALA A 81 -7.99 3.65 12.58
CA ALA A 81 -7.09 4.76 12.31
C ALA A 81 -7.46 5.92 13.25
N GLU A 82 -6.56 6.31 14.14
CA GLU A 82 -6.71 7.54 14.91
C GLU A 82 -6.32 8.72 14.01
N ILE A 83 -7.34 9.43 13.50
CA ILE A 83 -7.16 10.65 12.71
C ILE A 83 -7.40 11.85 13.64
N PRO A 84 -6.52 12.87 13.65
CA PRO A 84 -6.71 14.05 14.49
C PRO A 84 -8.04 14.74 14.20
N ALA A 85 -8.73 15.20 15.25
CA ALA A 85 -10.02 15.87 15.08
C ALA A 85 -9.87 17.14 14.21
N GLY A 86 -10.68 17.23 13.16
CA GLY A 86 -10.63 18.34 12.19
C GLY A 86 -9.50 18.25 11.17
N ALA A 87 -8.74 17.16 11.13
CA ALA A 87 -7.79 16.91 10.05
C ALA A 87 -8.53 16.77 8.70
N PRO A 88 -7.92 17.25 7.61
CA PRO A 88 -8.46 17.01 6.28
C PRO A 88 -8.41 15.51 5.95
N ALA A 89 -9.38 15.04 5.15
CA ALA A 89 -9.50 13.62 4.81
C ALA A 89 -8.30 13.11 3.98
N ASP A 90 -7.61 14.01 3.29
CA ASP A 90 -6.43 13.78 2.47
C ASP A 90 -5.14 14.26 3.17
N LEU A 91 -5.12 14.27 4.50
CA LEU A 91 -3.94 14.69 5.27
C LEU A 91 -2.69 13.92 4.80
N GLU A 92 -1.71 14.67 4.33
CA GLU A 92 -0.43 14.16 3.84
C GLU A 92 0.70 14.81 4.64
N THR A 93 1.54 14.00 5.28
CA THR A 93 2.72 14.49 6.02
C THR A 93 4.03 14.00 5.41
N VAL A 94 3.96 13.32 4.27
CA VAL A 94 5.11 12.78 3.55
C VAL A 94 5.31 13.55 2.24
N THR A 95 6.48 13.35 1.66
CA THR A 95 6.78 13.74 0.29
C THR A 95 6.84 12.50 -0.58
N TRP A 96 6.63 12.65 -1.88
CA TRP A 96 6.70 11.54 -2.83
C TRP A 96 7.90 11.69 -3.73
N HIS A 97 8.69 10.62 -3.87
CA HIS A 97 9.71 10.58 -4.90
C HIS A 97 9.02 10.61 -6.28
N PRO A 98 9.56 11.32 -7.29
CA PRO A 98 8.92 11.44 -8.60
C PRO A 98 8.66 10.09 -9.28
N ASP A 99 9.56 9.12 -9.08
CA ASP A 99 9.43 7.75 -9.60
C ASP A 99 8.69 6.79 -8.65
N ALA A 100 8.02 7.29 -7.61
CA ALA A 100 7.32 6.43 -6.67
C ALA A 100 6.13 5.71 -7.33
N GLU A 101 5.95 4.44 -6.97
CA GLU A 101 4.85 3.62 -7.50
C GLU A 101 3.84 3.30 -6.39
N VAL A 102 2.56 3.30 -6.76
CA VAL A 102 1.42 2.98 -5.88
C VAL A 102 0.74 1.72 -6.40
N ALA A 103 0.79 0.63 -5.62
CA ALA A 103 0.22 -0.67 -5.95
C ALA A 103 -0.82 -1.09 -4.89
N LEU A 104 -1.96 -0.41 -4.89
CA LEU A 104 -3.00 -0.60 -3.86
C LEU A 104 -3.98 -1.72 -4.15
N LEU A 105 -4.10 -2.13 -5.41
CA LEU A 105 -4.79 -3.31 -5.95
C LEU A 105 -4.60 -3.22 -7.47
N ASP A 106 -4.21 -4.29 -8.15
CA ASP A 106 -4.66 -4.43 -9.54
C ASP A 106 -6.19 -4.49 -9.43
N ALA A 107 -6.90 -3.58 -10.11
CA ALA A 107 -8.29 -3.85 -10.41
C ALA A 107 -8.28 -5.18 -11.18
N GLN A 108 -8.55 -6.29 -10.49
CA GLN A 108 -8.93 -7.50 -11.19
C GLN A 108 -10.11 -7.07 -12.01
N ASP A 109 -9.89 -7.04 -13.32
CA ASP A 109 -10.91 -6.95 -14.33
C ASP A 109 -11.92 -8.04 -13.96
N ASP A 110 -12.99 -7.66 -13.27
CA ASP A 110 -14.17 -8.48 -13.01
C ASP A 110 -14.93 -8.66 -14.34
N SER A 111 -14.22 -8.93 -15.44
CA SER A 111 -14.76 -9.71 -16.53
C SER A 111 -14.89 -11.16 -16.02
N ALA A 112 -15.78 -11.35 -15.04
CA ALA A 112 -16.46 -12.61 -14.87
C ALA A 112 -16.93 -13.02 -16.27
N GLY A 113 -16.39 -14.13 -16.76
CA GLY A 113 -16.54 -14.55 -18.14
C GLY A 113 -17.99 -14.40 -18.60
N TYR A 114 -18.20 -13.52 -19.57
CA TYR A 114 -19.38 -13.58 -20.41
C TYR A 114 -19.32 -14.96 -21.06
N ASP A 115 -20.09 -15.91 -20.53
CA ASP A 115 -20.32 -17.20 -21.16
C ASP A 115 -21.42 -17.00 -22.21
N PRO A 116 -21.07 -16.87 -23.50
CA PRO A 116 -22.06 -16.65 -24.55
C PRO A 116 -23.06 -17.82 -24.65
N ASP A 117 -22.70 -19.02 -24.18
CA ASP A 117 -23.57 -20.18 -24.26
C ASP A 117 -24.70 -20.13 -23.22
N LEU A 118 -24.45 -19.58 -22.02
CA LEU A 118 -25.50 -19.37 -21.02
C LEU A 118 -26.53 -18.34 -21.48
N ALA A 119 -26.08 -17.26 -22.13
CA ALA A 119 -26.97 -16.23 -22.70
C ALA A 119 -27.83 -16.78 -23.85
N SER A 120 -27.23 -17.63 -24.69
CA SER A 120 -27.91 -18.26 -25.84
C SER A 120 -28.94 -19.31 -25.40
N ALA A 121 -28.65 -20.09 -24.35
CA ALA A 121 -29.57 -21.06 -23.77
C ALA A 121 -30.81 -20.40 -23.16
N LEU A 122 -30.66 -19.25 -22.50
CA LEU A 122 -31.78 -18.49 -21.92
C LEU A 122 -32.65 -17.81 -22.99
N ALA A 123 -32.08 -17.42 -24.12
CA ALA A 123 -32.83 -16.84 -25.25
C ALA A 123 -33.64 -17.90 -26.01
N SER A 124 -33.16 -19.14 -26.06
CA SER A 124 -33.79 -20.23 -26.82
C SER A 124 -34.88 -20.97 -26.04
N GLY A 125 -34.99 -20.77 -24.71
CA GLY A 125 -35.97 -21.45 -23.85
C GLY A 125 -37.38 -20.82 -23.81
N ARG A 126 -37.64 -19.81 -24.63
CA ARG A 126 -38.97 -19.18 -24.79
C ARG A 126 -39.49 -19.41 -26.20
N SER A 127 -39.96 -20.61 -26.49
CA SER A 127 -40.82 -20.90 -27.65
C SER A 127 -41.82 -21.98 -27.28
#